data_AF-W2CC73-F1
#
_entry.id   AF-W2CC73-F1
#
_cell.length_a   1.000
_cell.length_b   1.000
_cell.length_c   1.000
_cell.angle_alpha   90.00
_cell.angle_beta   90.00
_cell.angle_gamma   90.00
#
_symmetry.space_group_name_H-M   'P 1'
#
loop_
_entity.id
_entity.type
_entity.pdbx_description
1 polymer ?
#
loop_
_entity_poly.entity_id
_entity_poly.type
_entity_poly.pdbx_seq_one_letter_code
_entity_poly.pdbx_strand_id
1 'polypeptide(L)'
;MKITLSKLSTRALGGLAQRVVKSSKNGKFKIVEEHELLKALEKESKEFEDLYGKLTYSGKGNEIVAADVARDKTFTALRTLLKGYKELPLPNAADAAALYKVFEQYGANVERMNYVAETAQMVVIFKELDKPENAARFEALKFKPAYEELKKRQNAFEDLYAVQAEANAELRKLPPATAARARLQKALTAYLNLLEAMKDLPTWDTLYLDINEMVKSAAATYRNDRSDKTPDDPNAPKEPKEPKKPRKPKDNDPDIRLPEDGKPKQPEAGGGGATEKPKQPEAGGGGTPEKPKQPETGGGGTPEIHLPEE
;
A
#
# COMPACT_ATOMS: atom_id res chain seq x y z
N MET A 1 -8.08 8.71 40.20
CA MET A 1 -8.51 8.38 38.82
C MET A 1 -8.32 6.91 38.54
N LYS A 2 -9.41 6.18 38.24
CA LYS A 2 -9.36 4.76 37.84
C LYS A 2 -9.84 4.63 36.39
N ILE A 3 -8.91 4.39 35.45
CA ILE A 3 -9.24 4.08 34.05
C ILE A 3 -8.18 3.14 33.46
N THR A 4 -8.60 2.24 32.58
CA THR A 4 -7.70 1.42 31.77
C THR A 4 -7.68 1.99 30.35
N LEU A 5 -6.76 2.92 30.06
CA LEU A 5 -6.75 3.65 28.78
C LEU A 5 -6.60 2.73 27.55
N SER A 6 -5.89 1.61 27.68
CA SER A 6 -5.74 0.61 26.59
C SER A 6 -7.07 0.02 26.12
N LYS A 7 -8.09 0.06 26.98
CA LYS A 7 -9.43 -0.46 26.68
C LYS A 7 -10.30 0.54 25.90
N LEU A 8 -10.00 1.84 25.93
CA LEU A 8 -10.76 2.84 25.16
C LEU A 8 -10.61 2.62 23.66
N SER A 9 -11.63 2.90 22.85
CA SER A 9 -11.46 2.92 21.39
C SER A 9 -10.43 3.98 20.96
N THR A 10 -9.90 3.87 19.73
CA THR A 10 -8.96 4.86 19.14
C THR A 10 -9.54 6.27 19.18
N ARG A 11 -10.81 6.41 18.80
CA ARG A 11 -11.54 7.68 18.85
C ARG A 11 -11.73 8.20 20.28
N ALA A 12 -12.14 7.33 21.21
CA ALA A 12 -12.39 7.73 22.59
C ALA A 12 -11.09 8.16 23.31
N LEU A 13 -9.97 7.48 23.06
CA LEU A 13 -8.67 7.87 23.60
C LEU A 13 -8.23 9.24 23.08
N GLY A 14 -8.33 9.47 21.76
CA GLY A 14 -8.02 10.76 21.14
C GLY A 14 -8.88 11.89 21.69
N GLY A 15 -10.20 11.68 21.75
CA GLY A 15 -11.13 12.66 22.28
C GLY A 15 -10.91 12.97 23.77
N LEU A 16 -10.58 11.96 24.59
CA LEU A 16 -10.23 12.18 25.99
C LEU A 16 -8.95 13.01 26.12
N ALA A 17 -7.90 12.67 25.38
CA ALA A 17 -6.63 13.41 25.42
C ALA A 17 -6.81 14.88 25.03
N GLN A 18 -7.55 15.17 23.95
CA GLN A 18 -7.85 16.54 23.52
C GLN A 18 -8.61 17.32 24.60
N ARG A 19 -9.63 16.71 25.22
CA ARG A 19 -10.40 17.36 26.30
C ARG A 19 -9.53 17.66 27.52
N VAL A 20 -8.65 16.72 27.89
CA VAL A 20 -7.70 16.89 28.99
C VAL A 20 -6.74 18.04 28.70
N VAL A 21 -6.13 18.09 27.51
CA VAL A 21 -5.25 19.20 27.09
C VAL A 21 -6.00 20.54 27.15
N LYS A 22 -7.20 20.60 26.54
CA LYS A 22 -8.01 21.82 26.51
C LYS A 22 -8.39 22.31 27.91
N SER A 23 -8.76 21.40 28.81
CA SER A 23 -9.12 21.74 30.19
C SER A 23 -7.92 22.25 30.99
N SER A 24 -6.74 21.71 30.70
CA SER A 24 -5.50 22.07 31.40
C SER A 24 -4.90 23.39 30.92
N LYS A 25 -5.26 23.84 29.71
CA LYS A 25 -4.81 25.11 29.08
C LYS A 25 -5.90 26.19 29.02
N ASN A 26 -6.84 26.16 29.96
CA ASN A 26 -7.99 27.08 29.96
C ASN A 26 -7.69 28.46 30.61
N GLY A 27 -6.42 28.76 30.94
CA GLY A 27 -6.00 30.00 31.61
C GLY A 27 -6.20 30.02 33.12
N LYS A 28 -6.95 29.07 33.70
CA LYS A 28 -7.19 29.01 35.16
C LYS A 28 -6.01 28.42 35.93
N PHE A 29 -5.16 27.63 35.28
CA PHE A 29 -4.11 26.82 35.92
C PHE A 29 -2.72 27.10 35.33
N LYS A 30 -2.25 28.35 35.42
CA LYS A 30 -0.98 28.81 34.79
C LYS A 30 0.24 27.94 35.12
N ILE A 31 0.36 27.41 36.33
CA ILE A 31 1.47 26.53 36.73
C ILE A 31 1.48 25.20 35.96
N VAL A 32 0.32 24.77 35.46
CA VAL A 32 0.14 23.50 34.76
C VAL A 32 0.37 23.67 33.25
N GLU A 33 0.06 24.84 32.70
CA GLU A 33 0.23 25.15 31.27
C GLU A 33 1.67 24.96 30.80
N GLU A 34 2.64 25.28 31.65
CA GLU A 34 4.06 25.15 31.35
C GLU A 34 4.66 23.79 31.71
N HIS A 35 3.88 22.88 32.31
CA HIS A 35 4.39 21.59 32.78
C HIS A 35 4.76 20.66 31.61
N GLU A 36 5.96 20.08 31.67
CA GLU A 36 6.52 19.23 30.59
C GLU A 36 5.61 18.05 30.21
N LEU A 37 4.96 17.41 31.19
CA LEU A 37 4.00 16.33 30.91
C LEU A 37 2.75 16.80 30.14
N LEU A 38 2.28 18.03 30.34
CA LEU A 38 1.17 18.58 29.57
C LEU A 38 1.61 18.90 28.14
N LYS A 39 2.79 19.53 27.98
CA LYS A 39 3.40 19.80 26.66
C LYS A 39 3.60 18.51 25.86
N ALA A 40 4.07 17.44 26.51
CA ALA A 40 4.21 16.13 25.89
C ALA A 40 2.86 15.53 25.47
N LEU A 41 1.83 15.61 26.33
CA LEU A 41 0.48 15.16 26.00
C LEU A 41 -0.12 15.96 24.83
N GLU A 42 0.05 17.28 24.81
CA GLU A 42 -0.41 18.14 23.72
C GLU A 42 0.26 17.77 22.39
N LYS A 43 1.58 17.60 22.40
CA LYS A 43 2.34 17.16 21.21
C LYS A 43 1.81 15.83 20.67
N GLU A 44 1.75 14.80 21.52
CA GLU A 44 1.32 13.47 21.09
C GLU A 44 -0.17 13.44 20.70
N SER A 45 -1.01 14.28 21.31
CA SER A 45 -2.42 14.44 20.93
C SER A 45 -2.56 15.03 19.53
N LYS A 46 -1.74 16.02 19.19
CA LYS A 46 -1.73 16.64 17.86
C LYS A 46 -1.22 15.67 16.80
N GLU A 47 -0.09 15.01 17.05
CA GLU A 47 0.44 13.98 16.13
C GLU A 47 -0.55 12.83 15.92
N PHE A 48 -1.28 12.43 16.96
CA PHE A 48 -2.32 11.41 16.84
C PHE A 48 -3.49 11.86 15.96
N GLU A 49 -3.93 13.12 16.07
CA GLU A 49 -5.01 13.68 15.25
C GLU A 49 -4.64 13.71 13.76
N ASP A 50 -3.43 14.20 13.46
CA ASP A 50 -2.87 14.24 12.10
C ASP A 50 -2.83 12.82 11.48
N LEU A 51 -2.46 11.82 12.27
CA LEU A 51 -2.38 10.42 11.82
C LEU A 51 -3.73 9.70 11.79
N TYR A 52 -4.69 10.08 12.63
CA TYR A 52 -6.03 9.49 12.66
C TYR A 52 -6.88 9.93 11.47
N GLY A 53 -6.69 11.18 11.00
CA GLY A 53 -7.33 11.70 9.78
C GLY A 53 -6.68 11.22 8.48
N LYS A 54 -5.54 10.53 8.55
CA LYS A 54 -4.76 10.12 7.38
C LYS A 54 -5.51 9.07 6.56
N LEU A 55 -5.55 9.28 5.23
CA LEU A 55 -6.00 8.27 4.28
C LEU A 55 -5.05 7.07 4.28
N THR A 56 -5.59 5.85 4.27
CA THR A 56 -4.79 4.62 4.17
C THR A 56 -4.24 4.38 2.75
N TYR A 57 -4.80 5.05 1.74
CA TYR A 57 -4.41 4.99 0.34
C TYR A 57 -4.66 6.34 -0.34
N SER A 58 -4.03 6.60 -1.48
CA SER A 58 -4.04 7.88 -2.19
C SER A 58 -5.40 8.39 -2.68
N GLY A 59 -6.48 7.61 -2.56
CA GLY A 59 -7.79 7.94 -3.12
C GLY A 59 -7.90 7.82 -4.64
N LYS A 60 -6.81 7.52 -5.36
CA LYS A 60 -6.74 7.53 -6.83
C LYS A 60 -7.30 6.29 -7.54
N GLY A 61 -7.84 5.32 -6.80
CA GLY A 61 -8.31 4.05 -7.37
C GLY A 61 -9.33 4.24 -8.52
N ASN A 62 -10.31 5.13 -8.35
CA ASN A 62 -11.31 5.39 -9.38
C ASN A 62 -10.73 6.03 -10.65
N GLU A 63 -9.73 6.90 -10.52
CA GLU A 63 -9.06 7.54 -11.67
C GLU A 63 -8.28 6.49 -12.48
N ILE A 64 -7.59 5.58 -11.78
CA ILE A 64 -6.85 4.49 -12.41
C ILE A 64 -7.80 3.54 -13.12
N VAL A 65 -8.87 3.10 -12.47
CA VAL A 65 -9.89 2.23 -13.10
C VAL A 65 -10.50 2.90 -14.34
N ALA A 66 -10.78 4.20 -14.29
CA ALA A 66 -11.31 4.91 -15.46
C ALA A 66 -10.28 5.00 -16.61
N ALA A 67 -9.00 5.21 -16.30
CA ALA A 67 -7.93 5.24 -17.28
C ALA A 67 -7.70 3.86 -17.92
N ASP A 68 -7.75 2.81 -17.11
CA ASP A 68 -7.67 1.40 -17.49
C ASP A 68 -8.79 1.03 -18.49
N VAL A 69 -10.05 1.28 -18.11
CA VAL A 69 -11.20 1.07 -18.99
C VAL A 69 -11.07 1.84 -20.31
N ALA A 70 -10.52 3.05 -20.29
CA ALA A 70 -10.30 3.83 -21.50
C ALA A 70 -9.19 3.25 -22.39
N ARG A 71 -8.11 2.71 -21.79
CA ARG A 71 -7.07 1.96 -22.50
C ARG A 71 -7.69 0.73 -23.16
N ASP A 72 -8.35 -0.13 -22.40
CA ASP A 72 -8.90 -1.41 -22.84
C ASP A 72 -9.90 -1.23 -23.98
N LYS A 73 -10.75 -0.20 -23.85
CA LYS A 73 -11.71 0.17 -24.89
C LYS A 73 -11.00 0.56 -26.18
N THR A 74 -9.93 1.35 -26.09
CA THR A 74 -9.18 1.80 -27.27
C THR A 74 -8.41 0.66 -27.91
N PHE A 75 -7.81 -0.22 -27.10
CA PHE A 75 -7.15 -1.45 -27.53
C PHE A 75 -8.12 -2.35 -28.31
N THR A 76 -9.27 -2.63 -27.70
CA THR A 76 -10.31 -3.47 -28.27
C THR A 76 -10.90 -2.87 -29.55
N ALA A 77 -11.12 -1.55 -29.58
CA ALA A 77 -11.62 -0.85 -30.75
C ALA A 77 -10.66 -0.95 -31.93
N LEU A 78 -9.37 -0.67 -31.73
CA LEU A 78 -8.36 -0.77 -32.79
C LEU A 78 -8.21 -2.21 -33.30
N ARG A 79 -8.16 -3.18 -32.39
CA ARG A 79 -8.13 -4.61 -32.74
C ARG A 79 -9.34 -5.02 -33.58
N THR A 80 -10.53 -4.58 -33.18
CA THR A 80 -11.80 -4.89 -33.87
C THR A 80 -11.86 -4.22 -35.24
N LEU A 81 -11.41 -2.97 -35.35
CA LEU A 81 -11.31 -2.24 -36.62
C LEU A 81 -10.44 -3.00 -37.62
N LEU A 82 -9.23 -3.40 -37.21
CA LEU A 82 -8.32 -4.17 -38.06
C LEU A 82 -8.89 -5.53 -38.44
N LYS A 83 -9.53 -6.23 -37.49
CA LYS A 83 -10.21 -7.50 -37.75
C LYS A 83 -11.31 -7.37 -38.79
N GLY A 84 -12.17 -6.34 -38.68
CA GLY A 84 -13.24 -6.10 -39.62
C GLY A 84 -12.70 -5.72 -41.00
N TYR A 85 -11.72 -4.81 -41.04
CA TYR A 85 -11.16 -4.31 -42.28
C TYR A 85 -10.54 -5.41 -43.14
N LYS A 86 -9.82 -6.36 -42.53
CA LYS A 86 -9.17 -7.46 -43.28
C LYS A 86 -10.14 -8.43 -43.97
N GLU A 87 -11.40 -8.50 -43.52
CA GLU A 87 -12.42 -9.40 -44.09
C GLU A 87 -13.23 -8.72 -45.20
N LEU A 88 -13.05 -7.41 -45.41
CA LEU A 88 -13.77 -6.64 -46.41
C LEU A 88 -12.97 -6.54 -47.72
N PRO A 89 -13.64 -6.45 -48.88
CA PRO A 89 -12.98 -6.24 -50.17
C PRO A 89 -12.55 -4.77 -50.34
N LEU A 90 -11.76 -4.25 -49.40
CA LEU A 90 -11.25 -2.88 -49.39
C LEU A 90 -9.78 -2.82 -49.85
N PRO A 91 -9.32 -1.68 -50.40
CA PRO A 91 -7.91 -1.44 -50.63
C PRO A 91 -7.09 -1.62 -49.36
N ASN A 92 -5.88 -2.16 -49.47
CA ASN A 92 -4.94 -2.36 -48.36
C ASN A 92 -5.45 -3.34 -47.26
N ALA A 93 -6.42 -4.23 -47.57
CA ALA A 93 -6.87 -5.25 -46.61
C ALA A 93 -5.74 -6.16 -46.10
N ALA A 94 -4.73 -6.43 -46.93
CA ALA A 94 -3.53 -7.17 -46.54
C ALA A 94 -2.69 -6.44 -45.47
N ASP A 95 -2.64 -5.10 -45.51
CA ASP A 95 -1.95 -4.30 -44.49
C ASP A 95 -2.68 -4.38 -43.15
N ALA A 96 -4.02 -4.33 -43.18
CA ALA A 96 -4.84 -4.51 -41.98
C ALA A 96 -4.67 -5.92 -41.40
N ALA A 97 -4.61 -6.95 -42.25
CA ALA A 97 -4.36 -8.32 -41.83
C ALA A 97 -2.99 -8.47 -41.15
N ALA A 98 -1.95 -7.83 -41.70
CA ALA A 98 -0.61 -7.88 -41.15
C ALA A 98 -0.52 -7.17 -39.79
N LEU A 99 -1.17 -6.02 -39.62
CA LEU A 99 -1.28 -5.35 -38.32
C LEU A 99 -2.10 -6.16 -37.32
N TYR A 100 -3.23 -6.73 -37.74
CA TYR A 100 -4.08 -7.56 -36.89
C TYR A 100 -3.33 -8.79 -36.35
N LYS A 101 -2.42 -9.37 -37.14
CA LYS A 101 -1.58 -10.50 -36.71
C LYS A 101 -0.75 -10.19 -35.46
N VAL A 102 -0.31 -8.94 -35.28
CA VAL A 102 0.39 -8.52 -34.04
C VAL A 102 -0.55 -8.63 -32.83
N PHE A 103 -1.81 -8.21 -32.98
CA PHE A 103 -2.83 -8.36 -31.94
C PHE A 103 -3.21 -9.83 -31.69
N GLU A 104 -3.11 -10.71 -32.68
CA GLU A 104 -3.33 -12.15 -32.47
C GLU A 104 -2.18 -12.80 -31.71
N GLN A 105 -0.94 -12.42 -32.02
CA GLN A 105 0.25 -13.01 -31.41
C GLN A 105 0.48 -12.51 -29.98
N TYR A 106 0.26 -11.22 -29.74
CA TYR A 106 0.64 -10.55 -28.50
C TYR A 106 -0.54 -9.93 -27.76
N GLY A 107 -1.72 -9.83 -28.39
CA GLY A 107 -2.88 -9.12 -27.86
C GLY A 107 -3.96 -10.01 -27.23
N ALA A 108 -3.67 -11.28 -26.97
CA ALA A 108 -4.67 -12.21 -26.44
C ALA A 108 -4.96 -11.94 -24.96
N ASN A 109 -6.22 -11.62 -24.64
CA ASN A 109 -6.73 -11.34 -23.29
C ASN A 109 -5.97 -10.22 -22.54
N VAL A 110 -5.38 -9.27 -23.27
CA VAL A 110 -4.64 -8.14 -22.70
C VAL A 110 -5.53 -7.37 -21.72
N GLU A 111 -6.76 -7.08 -22.13
CA GLU A 111 -7.80 -6.38 -21.35
C GLU A 111 -8.33 -7.15 -20.12
N ARG A 112 -7.79 -8.34 -19.85
CA ARG A 112 -8.15 -9.16 -18.68
C ARG A 112 -6.96 -9.40 -17.76
N MET A 113 -5.80 -8.88 -18.12
CA MET A 113 -4.59 -8.99 -17.30
C MET A 113 -4.70 -8.05 -16.11
N ASN A 114 -3.86 -8.26 -15.09
CA ASN A 114 -3.65 -7.21 -14.09
C ASN A 114 -2.83 -6.07 -14.71
N TYR A 115 -2.91 -4.88 -14.13
CA TYR A 115 -2.31 -3.66 -14.66
C TYR A 115 -0.82 -3.78 -15.05
N VAL A 116 -0.03 -4.51 -14.25
CA VAL A 116 1.42 -4.67 -14.50
C VAL A 116 1.66 -5.58 -15.69
N ALA A 117 0.97 -6.73 -15.73
CA ALA A 117 1.07 -7.66 -16.85
C ALA A 117 0.52 -7.04 -18.14
N GLU A 118 -0.58 -6.30 -18.06
CA GLU A 118 -1.16 -5.61 -19.21
C GLU A 118 -0.20 -4.56 -19.77
N THR A 119 0.35 -3.71 -18.91
CA THR A 119 1.34 -2.69 -19.29
C THR A 119 2.55 -3.33 -19.98
N ALA A 120 3.10 -4.40 -19.41
CA ALA A 120 4.21 -5.12 -20.01
C ALA A 120 3.85 -5.69 -21.39
N GLN A 121 2.63 -6.20 -21.55
CA GLN A 121 2.15 -6.73 -22.82
C GLN A 121 1.93 -5.61 -23.86
N MET A 122 1.41 -4.45 -23.44
CA MET A 122 1.25 -3.26 -24.28
C MET A 122 2.60 -2.76 -24.82
N VAL A 123 3.66 -2.77 -24.00
CA VAL A 123 5.03 -2.43 -24.45
C VAL A 123 5.50 -3.36 -25.58
N VAL A 124 5.25 -4.67 -25.46
CA VAL A 124 5.60 -5.64 -26.51
C VAL A 124 4.81 -5.36 -27.80
N ILE A 125 3.51 -5.09 -27.68
CA ILE A 125 2.64 -4.78 -28.83
C ILE A 125 3.11 -3.50 -29.53
N PHE A 126 3.39 -2.43 -28.78
CA PHE A 126 3.88 -1.18 -29.35
C PHE A 126 5.24 -1.34 -30.01
N LYS A 127 6.16 -2.10 -29.42
CA LYS A 127 7.45 -2.41 -30.04
C LYS A 127 7.28 -3.07 -31.42
N GLU A 128 6.32 -3.97 -31.56
CA GLU A 128 6.02 -4.64 -32.82
C GLU A 128 5.29 -3.71 -33.81
N LEU A 129 4.32 -2.93 -33.35
CA LEU A 129 3.55 -1.99 -34.18
C LEU A 129 4.36 -0.76 -34.61
N ASP A 130 5.41 -0.38 -33.87
CA ASP A 130 6.32 0.73 -34.18
C ASP A 130 7.40 0.38 -35.21
N LYS A 131 7.47 -0.87 -35.66
CA LYS A 131 8.35 -1.25 -36.76
C LYS A 131 8.03 -0.42 -38.02
N PRO A 132 9.04 0.02 -38.80
CA PRO A 132 8.82 0.90 -39.95
C PRO A 132 7.78 0.38 -40.95
N GLU A 133 7.74 -0.94 -41.16
CA GLU A 133 6.78 -1.58 -42.07
C GLU A 133 5.35 -1.42 -41.56
N ASN A 134 5.13 -1.51 -40.25
CA ASN A 134 3.81 -1.34 -39.63
C ASN A 134 3.39 0.13 -39.56
N ALA A 135 4.34 1.05 -39.35
CA ALA A 135 4.07 2.48 -39.46
C ALA A 135 3.56 2.87 -40.86
N ALA A 136 4.20 2.34 -41.92
CA ALA A 136 3.75 2.54 -43.29
C ALA A 136 2.33 1.99 -43.55
N ARG A 137 2.00 0.82 -42.96
CA ARG A 137 0.65 0.23 -43.03
C ARG A 137 -0.40 1.11 -42.35
N PHE A 138 -0.11 1.65 -41.16
CA PHE A 138 -1.01 2.57 -40.48
C PHE A 138 -1.28 3.84 -41.29
N GLU A 139 -0.28 4.36 -42.02
CA GLU A 139 -0.41 5.51 -42.91
C GLU A 139 -1.24 5.20 -44.18
N ALA A 140 -1.03 4.01 -44.77
CA ALA A 140 -1.78 3.54 -45.93
C ALA A 140 -3.27 3.33 -45.61
N LEU A 141 -3.57 2.85 -44.40
CA LEU A 141 -4.93 2.63 -43.89
C LEU A 141 -5.57 3.89 -43.29
N LYS A 142 -4.80 4.97 -43.09
CA LYS A 142 -5.23 6.17 -42.35
C LYS A 142 -5.65 5.89 -40.89
N PHE A 143 -5.13 4.81 -40.31
CA PHE A 143 -5.42 4.39 -38.93
C PHE A 143 -4.41 4.88 -37.90
N LYS A 144 -3.37 5.61 -38.33
CA LYS A 144 -2.40 6.22 -37.42
C LYS A 144 -3.02 7.02 -36.26
N PRO A 145 -4.07 7.85 -36.46
CA PRO A 145 -4.70 8.54 -35.33
C PRO A 145 -5.27 7.61 -34.26
N ALA A 146 -5.82 6.45 -34.66
CA ALA A 146 -6.34 5.46 -33.71
C ALA A 146 -5.21 4.77 -32.94
N TYR A 147 -4.07 4.54 -33.58
CA TYR A 147 -2.89 3.97 -32.94
C TYR A 147 -2.24 4.94 -31.94
N GLU A 148 -2.10 6.22 -32.29
CA GLU A 148 -1.58 7.25 -31.39
C GLU A 148 -2.52 7.49 -30.19
N GLU A 149 -3.84 7.40 -30.38
CA GLU A 149 -4.78 7.46 -29.27
C GLU A 149 -4.58 6.28 -28.31
N LEU A 150 -4.30 5.07 -28.79
CA LEU A 150 -3.99 3.93 -27.92
C LEU A 150 -2.73 4.16 -27.08
N LYS A 151 -1.65 4.67 -27.70
CA LYS A 151 -0.42 5.05 -26.99
C LYS A 151 -0.69 6.10 -25.92
N LYS A 152 -1.47 7.13 -26.27
CA LYS A 152 -1.85 8.18 -25.33
C LYS A 152 -2.60 7.64 -24.12
N ARG A 153 -3.51 6.68 -24.32
CA ARG A 153 -4.26 6.05 -23.22
C ARG A 153 -3.37 5.19 -22.33
N GLN A 154 -2.42 4.44 -22.91
CA GLN A 154 -1.43 3.70 -22.13
C GLN A 154 -0.56 4.64 -21.28
N ASN A 155 -0.02 5.71 -21.86
CA ASN A 155 0.80 6.66 -21.12
C ASN A 155 0.02 7.34 -19.99
N ALA A 156 -1.23 7.77 -20.26
CA ALA A 156 -2.07 8.37 -19.24
C ALA A 156 -2.38 7.41 -18.07
N PHE A 157 -2.51 6.11 -18.35
CA PHE A 157 -2.62 5.09 -17.33
C PHE A 157 -1.33 4.96 -16.50
N GLU A 158 -0.17 4.84 -17.15
CA GLU A 158 1.13 4.72 -16.47
C GLU A 158 1.44 5.94 -15.60
N ASP A 159 1.16 7.15 -16.09
CA ASP A 159 1.34 8.39 -15.34
C ASP A 159 0.51 8.38 -14.04
N LEU A 160 -0.78 8.02 -14.13
CA LEU A 160 -1.65 7.93 -12.96
C LEU A 160 -1.21 6.82 -11.99
N TYR A 161 -0.75 5.69 -12.54
CA TYR A 161 -0.25 4.58 -11.75
C TYR A 161 1.01 4.96 -10.96
N ALA A 162 1.95 5.67 -11.59
CA ALA A 162 3.14 6.21 -10.96
C ALA A 162 2.81 7.23 -9.86
N VAL A 163 1.91 8.17 -10.14
CA VAL A 163 1.45 9.17 -9.15
C VAL A 163 0.79 8.49 -7.95
N GLN A 164 -0.02 7.43 -8.15
CA GLN A 164 -0.58 6.68 -7.04
C GLN A 164 0.50 5.97 -6.22
N ALA A 165 1.51 5.38 -6.86
CA ALA A 165 2.60 4.70 -6.17
C ALA A 165 3.38 5.68 -5.28
N GLU A 166 3.71 6.88 -5.80
CA GLU A 166 4.36 7.95 -5.06
C GLU A 166 3.50 8.43 -3.89
N ALA A 167 2.23 8.76 -4.13
CA ALA A 167 1.32 9.19 -3.07
C ALA A 167 1.17 8.13 -1.96
N ASN A 168 1.12 6.85 -2.32
CA ASN A 168 1.08 5.76 -1.34
C ASN A 168 2.42 5.58 -0.60
N ALA A 169 3.56 5.84 -1.25
CA ALA A 169 4.87 5.82 -0.60
C ALA A 169 5.00 6.95 0.43
N GLU A 170 4.57 8.18 0.10
CA GLU A 170 4.53 9.30 1.04
C GLU A 170 3.63 9.00 2.24
N LEU A 171 2.48 8.37 2.02
CA LEU A 171 1.64 7.90 3.12
C LEU A 171 2.43 6.91 4.00
N ARG A 172 3.17 5.95 3.44
CA ARG A 172 3.94 4.97 4.24
C ARG A 172 5.08 5.57 5.06
N LYS A 173 5.61 6.75 4.71
CA LYS A 173 6.62 7.45 5.53
C LYS A 173 6.06 7.91 6.88
N LEU A 174 4.75 8.16 6.96
CA LEU A 174 4.12 8.58 8.20
C LEU A 174 4.06 7.41 9.20
N PRO A 175 4.30 7.66 10.50
CA PRO A 175 4.26 6.62 11.52
C PRO A 175 2.93 5.84 11.50
N PRO A 176 2.95 4.53 11.80
CA PRO A 176 1.72 3.75 11.87
C PRO A 176 0.81 4.30 12.97
N ALA A 177 -0.49 4.38 12.68
CA ALA A 177 -1.50 4.89 13.63
C ALA A 177 -1.48 4.13 14.98
N THR A 178 -1.11 2.83 14.96
CA THR A 178 -0.93 2.01 16.16
C THR A 178 0.18 2.55 17.07
N ALA A 179 1.30 3.00 16.50
CA ALA A 179 2.40 3.58 17.28
C ALA A 179 2.01 4.94 17.86
N ALA A 180 1.31 5.79 17.08
CA ALA A 180 0.79 7.06 17.57
C ALA A 180 -0.20 6.86 18.73
N ARG A 181 -1.10 5.89 18.62
CA ARG A 181 -2.03 5.53 19.71
C ARG A 181 -1.29 5.13 20.99
N ALA A 182 -0.24 4.31 20.89
CA ALA A 182 0.55 3.88 22.04
C ALA A 182 1.27 5.05 22.71
N ARG A 183 1.85 5.96 21.93
CA ARG A 183 2.51 7.18 22.45
C ARG A 183 1.51 8.11 23.14
N LEU A 184 0.35 8.35 22.52
CA LEU A 184 -0.74 9.11 23.13
C LEU A 184 -1.20 8.50 24.46
N GLN A 185 -1.39 7.17 24.50
CA GLN A 185 -1.78 6.47 25.72
C GLN A 185 -0.73 6.66 26.81
N LYS A 186 0.56 6.55 26.49
CA LYS A 186 1.66 6.75 27.44
C LYS A 186 1.70 8.17 27.99
N ALA A 187 1.62 9.18 27.11
CA ALA A 187 1.62 10.58 27.51
C ALA A 187 0.41 10.93 28.39
N LEU A 188 -0.79 10.46 28.00
CA LEU A 188 -2.01 10.67 28.79
C LEU A 188 -1.89 10.00 30.16
N THR A 189 -1.40 8.76 30.23
CA THR A 189 -1.18 8.05 31.50
C THR A 189 -0.26 8.84 32.43
N ALA A 190 0.88 9.31 31.90
CA ALA A 190 1.85 10.07 32.69
C ALA A 190 1.24 11.37 33.25
N TYR A 191 0.47 12.09 32.43
CA TYR A 191 -0.17 13.32 32.87
C TYR A 191 -1.29 13.07 33.90
N LEU A 192 -2.12 12.05 33.72
CA LEU A 192 -3.14 11.69 34.72
C LEU A 192 -2.50 11.27 36.06
N ASN A 193 -1.36 10.57 36.03
CA ASN A 193 -0.63 10.20 37.25
C ASN A 193 -0.06 11.42 37.99
N LEU A 194 0.42 12.44 37.27
CA LEU A 194 0.82 13.72 37.87
C LEU A 194 -0.35 14.36 38.60
N LEU A 195 -1.51 14.46 37.95
CA LEU A 195 -2.70 15.04 38.56
C LEU A 195 -3.12 14.28 39.81
N GLU A 196 -3.02 12.94 39.81
CA GLU A 196 -3.27 12.12 41.00
C GLU A 196 -2.31 12.44 42.14
N ALA A 197 -1.03 12.63 41.83
CA ALA A 197 0.00 12.90 42.83
C ALA A 197 -0.11 14.32 43.42
N MET A 198 -0.55 15.28 42.61
CA MET A 198 -0.66 16.69 43.02
C MET A 198 -2.02 17.07 43.59
N LYS A 199 -3.01 16.16 43.59
CA LYS A 199 -4.42 16.46 43.91
C LYS A 199 -4.67 17.17 45.25
N ASP A 200 -3.79 16.97 46.23
CA ASP A 200 -3.93 17.52 47.59
C ASP A 200 -3.24 18.90 47.73
N LEU A 201 -2.58 19.40 46.66
CA LEU A 201 -1.95 20.71 46.63
C LEU A 201 -2.94 21.81 46.19
N PRO A 202 -2.85 23.02 46.79
CA PRO A 202 -3.61 24.17 46.32
C PRO A 202 -3.36 24.42 44.83
N THR A 203 -4.40 24.80 44.08
CA THR A 203 -4.37 25.03 42.61
C THR A 203 -4.52 23.76 41.76
N TRP A 204 -4.21 22.57 42.29
CA TRP A 204 -4.30 21.30 41.55
C TRP A 204 -5.59 20.52 41.82
N ASP A 205 -6.19 20.71 42.99
CA ASP A 205 -7.44 20.07 43.43
C ASP A 205 -8.59 20.25 42.44
N THR A 206 -8.83 21.48 41.99
CA THR A 206 -9.92 21.82 41.08
C THR A 206 -9.69 21.20 39.70
N LEU A 207 -8.46 21.30 39.18
CA LEU A 207 -8.10 20.68 37.90
C LEU A 207 -8.21 19.16 37.96
N TYR A 208 -7.78 18.56 39.07
CA TYR A 208 -7.92 17.13 39.31
C TYR A 208 -9.38 16.70 39.25
N LEU A 209 -10.28 17.40 39.95
CA LEU A 209 -11.71 17.08 39.95
C LEU A 209 -12.32 17.19 38.55
N ASP A 210 -12.05 18.28 37.84
CA ASP A 210 -12.52 18.51 36.47
C ASP A 210 -12.10 17.38 35.53
N ILE A 211 -10.81 17.02 35.55
CA ILE A 211 -10.26 15.96 34.68
C ILE A 211 -10.75 14.58 35.12
N ASN A 212 -10.88 14.33 36.43
CA ASN A 212 -11.38 13.05 36.94
C ASN A 212 -12.82 12.79 36.50
N GLU A 213 -13.68 13.81 36.39
CA GLU A 213 -15.02 13.66 35.80
C GLU A 213 -14.97 13.31 34.31
N MET A 214 -14.05 13.92 33.54
CA MET A 214 -13.84 13.54 32.13
C MET A 214 -13.37 12.09 31.99
N VAL A 215 -12.47 11.65 32.87
CA VAL A 215 -11.98 10.26 32.91
C VAL A 215 -13.09 9.29 33.28
N LYS A 216 -13.95 9.63 34.26
CA LYS A 216 -15.14 8.81 34.60
C LYS A 216 -16.10 8.72 33.42
N SER A 217 -16.39 9.83 32.75
CA SER A 217 -17.24 9.86 31.55
C SER A 217 -16.69 8.94 30.44
N ALA A 218 -15.39 9.02 30.16
CA ALA A 218 -14.73 8.16 29.19
C ALA A 218 -14.69 6.68 29.61
N ALA A 219 -14.60 6.39 30.91
CA ALA A 219 -14.68 5.02 31.42
C ALA A 219 -16.10 4.43 31.33
N ALA A 220 -17.14 5.27 31.47
CA ALA A 220 -18.53 4.86 31.39
C ALA A 220 -18.94 4.49 29.95
N THR A 221 -18.52 5.28 28.95
CA THR A 221 -18.77 4.97 27.53
C THR A 221 -18.18 3.61 27.14
N TYR A 222 -16.97 3.30 27.61
CA TYR A 222 -16.37 1.98 27.40
C TYR A 222 -17.13 0.81 28.04
N ARG A 223 -17.75 1.01 29.21
CA ARG A 223 -18.54 -0.05 29.88
C ARG A 223 -19.82 -0.35 29.13
N ASN A 224 -20.49 0.68 28.60
CA ASN A 224 -21.74 0.55 27.85
C ASN A 224 -21.54 -0.10 26.47
N ASP A 225 -20.42 0.17 25.77
CA ASP A 225 -20.07 -0.51 24.51
C ASP A 225 -19.81 -2.03 24.70
N ARG A 226 -19.64 -2.48 25.95
CA ARG A 226 -19.36 -3.89 26.31
C ARG A 226 -20.61 -4.63 26.80
N SER A 227 -21.60 -3.94 27.36
CA SER A 227 -22.86 -4.56 27.78
C SER A 227 -23.74 -5.02 26.61
N ASP A 228 -23.50 -4.51 25.40
CA ASP A 228 -24.13 -5.02 24.17
C ASP A 228 -23.47 -6.29 23.61
N LYS A 229 -22.42 -6.83 24.25
CA LYS A 229 -21.72 -8.04 23.79
C LYS A 229 -21.41 -9.03 24.91
N THR A 230 -22.44 -9.75 25.39
CA THR A 230 -22.35 -11.12 25.98
C THR A 230 -23.74 -11.70 26.23
N PRO A 231 -23.97 -13.03 26.15
CA PRO A 231 -23.80 -13.99 25.05
C PRO A 231 -25.17 -14.47 24.47
N ASP A 232 -25.15 -15.16 23.32
CA ASP A 232 -26.30 -15.72 22.58
C ASP A 232 -27.46 -16.22 23.48
N ASP A 233 -28.60 -15.54 23.42
CA ASP A 233 -29.90 -16.15 23.71
C ASP A 233 -30.33 -16.92 22.43
N PRO A 234 -30.45 -18.27 22.47
CA PRO A 234 -30.86 -19.06 21.32
C PRO A 234 -32.26 -18.72 20.78
N ASN A 235 -33.06 -17.93 21.51
CA ASN A 235 -34.45 -17.62 21.19
C ASN A 235 -34.78 -16.13 21.04
N ALA A 236 -33.80 -15.24 20.90
CA ALA A 236 -34.10 -13.84 20.56
C ALA A 236 -34.62 -13.72 19.10
N PRO A 237 -35.73 -13.00 18.83
CA PRO A 237 -36.22 -12.77 17.48
C PRO A 237 -35.15 -12.06 16.65
N LYS A 238 -34.80 -12.61 15.48
CA LYS A 238 -33.84 -11.99 14.58
C LYS A 238 -34.34 -10.61 14.15
N GLU A 239 -33.56 -9.57 14.42
CA GLU A 239 -33.81 -8.23 13.90
C GLU A 239 -33.91 -8.25 12.36
N PRO A 240 -34.77 -7.41 11.76
CA PRO A 240 -34.94 -7.39 10.32
C PRO A 240 -33.63 -6.93 9.67
N LYS A 241 -33.11 -7.76 8.77
CA LYS A 241 -31.94 -7.39 7.96
C LYS A 241 -32.24 -6.10 7.21
N GLU A 242 -31.38 -5.09 7.39
CA GLU A 242 -31.38 -3.90 6.55
C GLU A 242 -31.37 -4.32 5.07
N PRO A 243 -32.14 -3.61 4.21
CA PRO A 243 -32.25 -3.97 2.80
C PRO A 243 -30.86 -3.90 2.17
N LYS A 244 -30.44 -5.02 1.57
CA LYS A 244 -29.21 -5.08 0.77
C LYS A 244 -29.27 -3.99 -0.28
N LYS A 245 -28.35 -3.03 -0.22
CA LYS A 245 -28.04 -2.16 -1.36
C LYS A 245 -27.83 -3.03 -2.60
N PRO A 246 -28.34 -2.62 -3.79
CA PRO A 246 -28.20 -3.42 -5.00
C PRO A 246 -26.73 -3.71 -5.25
N ARG A 247 -26.38 -4.99 -5.48
CA ARG A 247 -25.06 -5.37 -5.95
C ARG A 247 -24.84 -4.69 -7.30
N LYS A 248 -23.85 -3.79 -7.37
CA LYS A 248 -23.23 -3.48 -8.66
C LYS A 248 -22.65 -4.77 -9.26
N PRO A 249 -22.61 -4.92 -10.59
CA PRO A 249 -21.98 -6.06 -11.25
C PRO A 249 -20.54 -6.25 -10.72
N LYS A 250 -20.05 -7.49 -10.72
CA LYS A 250 -18.66 -7.80 -10.38
C LYS A 250 -17.74 -7.07 -11.35
N ASP A 251 -17.29 -5.88 -10.98
CA ASP A 251 -16.09 -5.30 -11.53
C ASP A 251 -14.93 -6.08 -10.90
N ASN A 252 -14.13 -6.72 -11.74
CA ASN A 252 -12.87 -7.33 -11.36
C ASN A 252 -11.96 -6.21 -10.89
N ASP A 253 -11.98 -5.92 -9.59
CA ASP A 253 -10.99 -5.07 -8.95
C ASP A 253 -9.66 -5.85 -8.98
N PRO A 254 -8.64 -5.43 -9.75
CA PRO A 254 -7.34 -6.05 -9.63
C PRO A 254 -6.80 -5.64 -8.26
N ASP A 255 -6.78 -6.61 -7.35
CA ASP A 255 -6.22 -6.50 -6.00
C ASP A 255 -4.73 -6.17 -6.11
N ILE A 256 -4.39 -4.89 -6.28
CA ILE A 256 -3.01 -4.41 -6.20
C ILE A 256 -2.70 -4.23 -4.73
N ARG A 257 -2.47 -5.37 -4.07
CA ARG A 257 -1.56 -5.41 -2.95
C ARG A 257 -0.16 -5.23 -3.53
N LEU A 258 0.40 -4.02 -3.43
CA LEU A 258 1.85 -3.89 -3.51
C LEU A 258 2.44 -4.86 -2.47
N PRO A 259 3.49 -5.65 -2.80
CA PRO A 259 4.08 -6.59 -1.86
C PRO A 259 4.45 -5.86 -0.57
N GLU A 260 3.91 -6.31 0.57
CA GLU A 260 4.48 -5.96 1.86
C GLU A 260 5.87 -6.60 1.92
N ASP A 261 6.86 -5.82 2.38
CA ASP A 261 8.26 -6.22 2.53
C ASP A 261 8.40 -7.53 3.34
N GLY A 262 8.37 -8.65 2.63
CA GLY A 262 8.65 -9.98 3.15
C GLY A 262 10.12 -10.30 2.94
N LYS A 263 10.92 -10.18 4.01
CA LYS A 263 12.25 -10.81 4.15
C LYS A 263 12.22 -12.24 3.56
N PRO A 264 13.25 -12.68 2.82
CA PRO A 264 13.28 -14.05 2.29
C PRO A 264 13.33 -15.03 3.47
N LYS A 265 12.34 -15.94 3.56
CA LYS A 265 12.47 -17.12 4.41
C LYS A 265 13.31 -18.15 3.67
N GLN A 266 14.47 -18.44 4.23
CA GLN A 266 15.31 -19.59 3.93
C GLN A 266 14.50 -20.89 4.17
N PRO A 267 14.62 -21.93 3.33
CA PRO A 267 13.87 -23.16 3.50
C PRO A 267 14.48 -24.02 4.62
N GLU A 268 13.69 -24.30 5.67
CA GLU A 268 14.00 -25.37 6.62
C GLU A 268 13.53 -26.72 6.04
N ALA A 269 14.42 -27.71 6.13
CA ALA A 269 14.17 -29.09 5.79
C ALA A 269 13.61 -29.86 7.00
N GLY A 270 12.70 -30.79 6.72
CA GLY A 270 12.25 -31.88 7.61
C GLY A 270 10.74 -31.85 7.87
N GLY A 271 9.96 -32.90 7.59
CA GLY A 271 10.25 -34.21 7.03
C GLY A 271 8.98 -35.08 7.05
N GLY A 272 9.01 -36.16 6.26
CA GLY A 272 8.30 -37.41 6.55
C GLY A 272 6.98 -37.68 5.81
N GLY A 273 7.00 -38.65 4.88
CA GLY A 273 5.78 -39.38 4.49
C GLY A 273 5.76 -40.07 3.12
N ALA A 274 6.41 -41.24 3.03
CA ALA A 274 6.05 -42.44 2.22
C ALA A 274 5.77 -42.31 0.70
N THR A 275 6.72 -42.70 -0.16
CA THR A 275 6.88 -44.02 -0.86
C THR A 275 6.32 -44.05 -2.28
N GLU A 276 7.21 -44.08 -3.28
CA GLU A 276 7.35 -45.21 -4.25
C GLU A 276 8.57 -45.00 -5.16
N LYS A 277 9.35 -46.07 -5.34
CA LYS A 277 10.51 -46.21 -6.24
C LYS A 277 10.01 -46.70 -7.61
N PRO A 278 10.69 -46.42 -8.75
CA PRO A 278 11.66 -47.43 -9.20
C PRO A 278 12.91 -46.91 -9.95
N LYS A 279 14.00 -47.65 -9.68
CA LYS A 279 15.13 -48.09 -10.53
C LYS A 279 16.06 -47.07 -11.23
N GLN A 280 17.29 -47.08 -10.71
CA GLN A 280 18.56 -46.73 -11.37
C GLN A 280 18.96 -47.80 -12.42
N PRO A 281 19.94 -47.49 -13.28
CA PRO A 281 21.14 -48.32 -13.26
C PRO A 281 22.43 -47.52 -13.08
N GLU A 282 23.38 -48.18 -12.42
CA GLU A 282 24.72 -47.74 -12.05
C GLU A 282 25.70 -47.72 -13.23
N ALA A 283 26.72 -46.85 -13.10
CA ALA A 283 28.15 -47.10 -13.28
C ALA A 283 28.85 -45.73 -13.35
N GLY A 284 29.94 -45.38 -12.66
CA GLY A 284 30.82 -46.09 -11.74
C GLY A 284 32.09 -45.23 -11.55
N GLY A 285 32.66 -45.25 -10.34
CA GLY A 285 34.04 -44.82 -10.00
C GLY A 285 34.27 -43.30 -9.96
N GLY A 286 34.83 -42.67 -8.94
CA GLY A 286 35.69 -43.12 -7.84
C GLY A 286 36.84 -42.13 -7.70
N GLY A 287 37.03 -41.50 -6.53
CA GLY A 287 38.24 -40.76 -6.18
C GLY A 287 38.04 -39.33 -5.65
N THR A 288 38.33 -39.13 -4.37
CA THR A 288 38.62 -37.84 -3.68
C THR A 288 40.05 -37.93 -3.11
N PRO A 289 40.66 -36.85 -2.59
CA PRO A 289 40.94 -35.54 -3.19
C PRO A 289 42.43 -35.16 -3.02
N GLU A 290 42.99 -34.24 -3.82
CA GLU A 290 44.34 -33.72 -3.55
C GLU A 290 44.43 -32.19 -3.76
N LYS A 291 45.01 -31.52 -2.76
CA LYS A 291 45.47 -30.12 -2.79
C LYS A 291 46.90 -30.13 -2.22
N PRO A 292 47.89 -29.59 -2.93
CA PRO A 292 48.69 -28.45 -2.40
C PRO A 292 49.22 -27.56 -3.56
N LYS A 293 49.83 -26.38 -3.46
CA LYS A 293 50.32 -25.44 -2.43
C LYS A 293 50.71 -24.15 -3.20
N GLN A 294 50.68 -23.00 -2.52
CA GLN A 294 51.42 -21.79 -2.90
C GLN A 294 52.94 -21.99 -2.77
N PRO A 295 53.74 -21.10 -3.39
CA PRO A 295 54.65 -20.29 -2.58
C PRO A 295 54.64 -18.78 -2.91
N GLU A 296 54.96 -18.01 -1.87
CA GLU A 296 55.36 -16.59 -1.79
C GLU A 296 56.73 -16.34 -2.47
N THR A 297 57.38 -15.18 -2.61
CA THR A 297 57.33 -13.81 -2.04
C THR A 297 58.27 -12.89 -2.86
N GLY A 298 58.06 -11.56 -2.78
CA GLY A 298 59.10 -10.51 -2.91
C GLY A 298 59.25 -9.87 -4.30
N GLY A 299 59.34 -8.55 -4.47
CA GLY A 299 59.40 -7.42 -3.55
C GLY A 299 59.89 -6.16 -4.29
N GLY A 300 59.45 -4.98 -3.84
CA GLY A 300 60.21 -3.73 -3.94
C GLY A 300 59.98 -2.83 -5.17
N GLY A 301 59.60 -1.57 -4.90
CA GLY A 301 60.05 -0.42 -5.69
C GLY A 301 58.97 0.56 -6.18
N THR A 302 58.55 1.50 -5.32
CA THR A 302 58.17 2.86 -5.76
C THR A 302 59.43 3.65 -6.14
N PRO A 303 59.37 4.63 -7.06
CA PRO A 303 59.31 6.02 -6.60
C PRO A 303 58.49 7.01 -7.47
N GLU A 304 57.96 8.02 -6.75
CA GLU A 304 57.87 9.47 -7.01
C GLU A 304 57.52 10.07 -8.40
N ILE A 305 56.33 10.69 -8.42
CA ILE A 305 55.99 12.09 -8.74
C ILE A 305 57.07 12.94 -9.43
N HIS A 306 56.74 13.54 -10.59
CA HIS A 306 57.09 14.93 -10.95
C HIS A 306 56.08 15.53 -11.96
N LEU A 307 55.58 16.72 -11.64
CA LEU A 307 54.99 17.70 -12.58
C LEU A 307 56.12 18.66 -13.04
N PRO A 308 55.96 19.36 -14.17
CA PRO A 308 55.71 20.80 -14.04
C PRO A 308 54.68 21.36 -15.04
N GLU A 309 54.28 22.60 -14.72
CA GLU A 309 53.31 23.50 -15.35
C GLU A 309 53.65 23.90 -16.80
N GLU A 310 52.59 24.10 -17.61
CA GLU A 310 52.20 25.40 -18.21
C GLU A 310 50.66 25.50 -18.22
#